data_AF-A0A5C8K5F8-F1
#
_entry.id   AF-A0A5C8K5F8-F1
#
_cell.length_a   1.000
_cell.length_b   1.000
_cell.length_c   1.000
_cell.angle_alpha   90.00
_cell.angle_beta   90.00
_cell.angle_gamma   90.00
#
_symmetry.space_group_name_H-M   'P 1'
#
loop_
_entity.id
_entity.type
_entity.pdbx_description
1 polymer ?
#
loop_
_entity_poly.entity_id
_entity_poly.type
_entity_poly.pdbx_seq_one_letter_code
_entity_poly.pdbx_strand_id
1 'polypeptide(L)'
;MEKDSQETEDRVRRSSTVAANNEIDQQTIDNIRAYGYDDPEQIEARLKELAREWDLERALETNAATLALSGVLLGAFHDKRWFILPGIVTTFLLQHGLQGWCPPLPLLRKLGLRTRKEIGEERYALKALRGDFNNVRSVTTPEGALNIVRS
;
A
#
# COMPACT_ATOMS: atom_id res chain seq x y z
N MET A 1 -5.45 14.19 -4.53
CA MET A 1 -4.73 12.95 -4.17
C MET A 1 -5.46 12.18 -3.08
N GLU A 2 -5.79 12.76 -1.92
CA GLU A 2 -6.40 12.01 -0.80
C GLU A 2 -7.75 11.34 -1.11
N LYS A 3 -8.63 12.01 -1.87
CA LYS A 3 -9.91 11.45 -2.31
C LYS A 3 -9.76 10.26 -3.26
N ASP A 4 -8.69 10.27 -4.07
CA ASP A 4 -8.43 9.25 -5.07
C ASP A 4 -7.87 7.96 -4.43
N SER A 5 -7.03 8.11 -3.40
CA SER A 5 -6.53 6.99 -2.58
C SER A 5 -7.66 6.30 -1.79
N GLN A 6 -8.53 7.08 -1.13
CA GLN A 6 -9.68 6.52 -0.40
C GLN A 6 -10.65 5.77 -1.33
N GLU A 7 -10.95 6.34 -2.50
CA GLU A 7 -11.80 5.65 -3.48
C GLU A 7 -11.15 4.38 -4.03
N THR A 8 -9.83 4.39 -4.24
CA THR A 8 -9.07 3.23 -4.76
C THR A 8 -9.02 2.10 -3.74
N GLU A 9 -8.81 2.40 -2.46
CA GLU A 9 -8.77 1.41 -1.38
C GLU A 9 -10.11 0.73 -1.16
N ASP A 10 -11.19 1.52 -1.16
CA ASP A 10 -12.55 0.98 -1.09
C ASP A 10 -12.86 0.09 -2.30
N ARG A 11 -12.32 0.40 -3.49
CA ARG A 11 -12.42 -0.47 -4.67
C ARG A 11 -11.61 -1.76 -4.51
N VAL A 12 -10.40 -1.70 -3.95
CA VAL A 12 -9.53 -2.86 -3.71
C VAL A 12 -10.23 -3.85 -2.78
N ARG A 13 -10.78 -3.37 -1.64
CA ARG A 13 -11.48 -4.23 -0.69
C ARG A 13 -12.77 -4.80 -1.27
N ARG A 14 -13.55 -4.02 -2.04
CA ARG A 14 -14.74 -4.50 -2.77
C ARG A 14 -14.43 -5.55 -3.86
N SER A 15 -13.23 -5.48 -4.43
CA SER A 15 -12.78 -6.38 -5.50
C SER A 15 -11.95 -7.57 -4.99
N SER A 16 -11.73 -7.65 -3.68
CA SER A 16 -11.03 -8.73 -3.00
C SER A 16 -12.02 -9.73 -2.38
N THR A 17 -11.57 -10.95 -2.11
CA THR A 17 -12.40 -11.90 -1.35
C THR A 17 -12.51 -11.47 0.11
N VAL A 18 -13.64 -11.79 0.74
CA VAL A 18 -13.86 -11.51 2.17
C VAL A 18 -12.77 -12.16 3.03
N ALA A 19 -12.34 -13.38 2.69
CA ALA A 19 -11.28 -14.08 3.39
C ALA A 19 -9.94 -13.31 3.36
N ALA A 20 -9.52 -12.80 2.19
CA ALA A 20 -8.27 -12.05 2.07
C ALA A 20 -8.32 -10.72 2.84
N ASN A 21 -9.46 -10.02 2.82
CA ASN A 21 -9.64 -8.81 3.61
C ASN A 21 -9.56 -9.10 5.12
N ASN A 22 -10.23 -10.15 5.58
CA ASN A 22 -10.22 -10.55 6.99
C ASN A 22 -8.82 -10.98 7.45
N GLU A 23 -8.05 -11.66 6.61
CA GLU A 23 -6.68 -12.06 6.91
C GLU A 23 -5.78 -10.85 7.15
N ILE A 24 -5.91 -9.81 6.33
CA ILE A 24 -5.15 -8.56 6.47
C ILE A 24 -5.57 -7.77 7.70
N ASP A 25 -6.87 -7.72 8.00
CA ASP A 25 -7.39 -7.07 9.20
C ASP A 25 -6.87 -7.79 10.45
N GLN A 26 -6.91 -9.13 10.45
CA GLN A 26 -6.42 -9.96 11.54
C GLN A 26 -4.91 -9.80 11.74
N GLN A 27 -4.12 -9.84 10.66
CA GLN A 27 -2.69 -9.57 10.69
C GLN A 27 -2.38 -8.20 11.29
N THR A 28 -3.15 -7.17 10.90
CA THR A 28 -2.98 -5.81 11.42
C THR A 28 -3.20 -5.77 12.93
N ILE A 29 -4.28 -6.39 13.42
CA ILE A 29 -4.59 -6.45 14.85
C ILE A 29 -3.51 -7.23 15.62
N ASP A 30 -3.06 -8.36 15.08
CA ASP A 30 -2.06 -9.20 15.74
C ASP A 30 -0.69 -8.50 15.82
N ASN A 31 -0.29 -7.76 14.79
CA ASN A 31 0.88 -6.89 14.84
C ASN A 31 0.73 -5.81 15.93
N ILE A 32 -0.41 -5.12 15.98
CA ILE A 32 -0.64 -4.08 17.00
C ILE A 32 -0.56 -4.68 18.41
N ARG A 33 -1.10 -5.87 18.63
CA ARG A 33 -1.00 -6.57 19.92
C ARG A 33 0.42 -6.98 20.25
N ALA A 34 1.17 -7.50 19.27
CA ALA A 34 2.53 -7.98 19.46
C ALA A 34 3.50 -6.84 19.79
N TYR A 35 3.35 -5.67 19.16
CA TYR A 35 4.29 -4.56 19.31
C TYR A 35 3.80 -3.43 20.24
N GLY A 36 2.50 -3.36 20.53
CA GLY A 36 1.87 -2.15 21.07
C GLY A 36 1.86 -1.96 22.59
N TYR A 37 2.26 -2.95 23.39
CA TYR A 37 2.04 -2.92 24.84
C TYR A 37 3.31 -2.98 25.71
N ASP A 38 4.40 -3.57 25.22
CA ASP A 38 5.51 -3.94 26.11
C ASP A 38 6.69 -2.95 26.10
N ASP A 39 6.97 -2.28 24.97
CA ASP A 39 8.18 -1.44 24.84
C ASP A 39 8.10 -0.42 23.67
N PRO A 40 8.30 0.90 23.92
CA PRO A 40 8.43 1.90 22.85
C PRO A 40 9.51 1.59 21.81
N GLU A 41 10.59 0.88 22.16
CA GLU A 41 11.62 0.48 21.20
C GLU A 41 11.10 -0.56 20.19
N GLN A 42 10.24 -1.48 20.63
CA GLN A 42 9.59 -2.45 19.74
C GLN A 42 8.63 -1.77 18.76
N ILE A 43 7.88 -0.77 19.24
CA ILE A 43 7.05 0.08 18.36
C ILE A 43 7.91 0.76 17.31
N GLU A 44 9.03 1.38 17.70
CA GLU A 44 9.94 2.06 16.78
C GLU A 44 10.54 1.10 15.74
N ALA A 45 10.92 -0.11 16.14
CA ALA A 45 11.38 -1.14 15.21
C ALA A 45 10.31 -1.50 14.18
N ARG A 46 9.07 -1.74 14.61
CA ARG A 46 7.96 -2.05 13.71
C ARG A 46 7.60 -0.89 12.78
N LEU A 47 7.65 0.35 13.27
CA LEU A 47 7.44 1.54 12.43
C LEU A 47 8.48 1.65 11.31
N LYS A 48 9.74 1.27 11.57
CA LYS A 48 10.80 1.20 10.55
C LYS A 48 10.55 0.09 9.53
N GLU A 49 9.99 -1.04 9.94
CA GLU A 49 9.57 -2.10 9.01
C GLU A 49 8.42 -1.64 8.12
N LEU A 50 7.36 -1.06 8.71
CA LEU A 50 6.21 -0.51 7.98
C LEU A 50 6.62 0.56 6.97
N ALA A 51 7.64 1.37 7.28
CA ALA A 51 8.17 2.37 6.35
C ALA A 51 8.84 1.77 5.11
N ARG A 52 9.30 0.51 5.19
CA ARG A 52 9.95 -0.22 4.08
C ARG A 52 8.99 -1.19 3.38
N GLU A 53 7.85 -1.50 4.00
CA GLU A 53 6.82 -2.35 3.44
C GLU A 53 6.38 -1.83 2.05
N TRP A 54 6.15 -2.77 1.13
CA TRP A 54 5.68 -2.45 -0.20
C TRP A 54 4.15 -2.44 -0.20
N ASP A 55 3.59 -1.27 -0.49
CA ASP A 55 2.16 -1.15 -0.73
C ASP A 55 1.78 -1.78 -2.08
N LEU A 56 0.54 -2.24 -2.16
CA LEU A 56 -0.04 -2.93 -3.33
C LEU A 56 0.13 -2.13 -4.63
N GLU A 57 -0.07 -0.81 -4.59
CA GLU A 57 0.01 0.07 -5.75
C GLU A 57 1.45 0.15 -6.25
N ARG A 58 2.41 0.40 -5.35
CA ARG A 58 3.84 0.43 -5.67
C ARG A 58 4.32 -0.89 -6.25
N ALA A 59 3.87 -2.02 -5.69
CA ALA A 59 4.19 -3.34 -6.21
C ALA A 59 3.63 -3.56 -7.61
N LEU A 60 2.37 -3.17 -7.85
CA LEU A 60 1.72 -3.31 -9.15
C LEU A 60 2.42 -2.47 -10.23
N GLU A 61 2.62 -1.18 -9.96
CA GLU A 61 3.19 -0.23 -10.92
C GLU A 61 4.65 -0.56 -11.25
N THR A 62 5.47 -0.89 -10.24
CA THR A 62 6.89 -1.19 -10.46
C THR A 62 7.07 -2.46 -11.28
N ASN A 63 6.28 -3.50 -11.00
CA ASN A 63 6.35 -4.75 -11.76
C ASN A 63 5.86 -4.55 -13.20
N ALA A 64 4.76 -3.81 -13.39
CA ALA A 64 4.27 -3.50 -14.73
C ALA A 64 5.28 -2.68 -15.53
N ALA A 65 5.87 -1.63 -14.95
CA ALA A 65 6.91 -0.83 -15.58
C ALA A 65 8.15 -1.68 -15.94
N THR A 66 8.58 -2.57 -15.04
CA THR A 66 9.72 -3.46 -15.26
C THR A 66 9.47 -4.42 -16.43
N LEU A 67 8.29 -5.05 -16.49
CA LEU A 67 7.91 -5.95 -17.58
C LEU A 67 7.80 -5.21 -18.91
N ALA A 68 7.16 -4.05 -18.92
CA ALA A 68 7.03 -3.23 -20.12
C ALA A 68 8.41 -2.79 -20.63
N LEU A 69 9.27 -2.25 -19.77
CA LEU A 69 10.62 -1.82 -20.15
C LEU A 69 11.46 -2.99 -20.66
N SER A 70 11.40 -4.14 -19.98
CA SER A 70 12.12 -5.36 -20.41
C SER A 70 11.68 -5.78 -21.82
N GLY A 71 10.37 -5.79 -22.09
CA GLY A 71 9.87 -6.13 -23.42
C GLY A 71 10.19 -5.09 -24.49
N VAL A 72 10.28 -3.81 -24.14
CA VAL A 72 10.78 -2.76 -25.05
C VAL A 72 12.24 -3.00 -25.41
N LEU A 73 13.10 -3.26 -24.42
CA LEU A 73 14.52 -3.53 -24.64
C LEU A 73 14.71 -4.79 -25.50
N LEU A 74 14.00 -5.87 -25.19
CA LEU A 74 14.05 -7.10 -25.99
C LEU A 74 13.50 -6.88 -27.41
N GLY A 75 12.47 -6.06 -27.56
CA GLY A 75 11.90 -5.66 -28.85
C GLY A 75 12.89 -4.88 -29.72
N ALA A 76 13.65 -3.98 -29.09
CA ALA A 76 14.63 -3.13 -29.75
C ALA A 76 15.92 -3.87 -30.11
N PHE A 77 16.41 -4.76 -29.24
CA PHE A 77 17.73 -5.39 -29.38
C PHE A 77 17.71 -6.84 -29.87
N HIS A 78 16.58 -7.55 -29.81
CA HIS A 78 16.52 -8.98 -30.13
C HIS A 78 15.51 -9.32 -31.24
N ASP A 79 14.20 -9.16 -30.99
CA ASP A 79 13.15 -9.47 -31.96
C ASP A 79 11.91 -8.60 -31.73
N LYS A 80 11.35 -8.02 -32.79
CA LYS A 80 10.15 -7.17 -32.74
C LYS A 80 8.93 -7.85 -32.10
N ARG A 81 8.86 -9.19 -32.08
CA ARG A 81 7.81 -9.95 -31.38
C ARG A 81 7.74 -9.64 -29.89
N TRP A 82 8.84 -9.21 -29.27
CA TRP A 82 8.87 -8.83 -27.85
C TRP A 82 8.06 -7.57 -27.52
N PHE A 83 7.72 -6.73 -28.52
CA PHE A 83 6.81 -5.59 -28.31
C PHE A 83 5.37 -6.00 -27.94
N ILE A 84 5.01 -7.28 -28.11
CA ILE A 84 3.74 -7.81 -27.61
C ILE A 84 3.65 -7.65 -26.08
N LEU A 85 4.75 -7.87 -25.35
CA LEU A 85 4.76 -7.77 -23.88
C LEU A 85 4.39 -6.35 -23.37
N PRO A 86 5.09 -5.26 -23.74
CA PRO A 86 4.69 -3.92 -23.33
C PRO A 86 3.31 -3.55 -23.88
N GLY A 87 2.93 -4.02 -25.07
CA GLY A 87 1.58 -3.80 -25.61
C GLY A 87 0.49 -4.37 -24.70
N ILE A 88 0.67 -5.61 -24.21
CA ILE A 88 -0.26 -6.24 -23.27
C ILE A 88 -0.25 -5.49 -21.92
N VAL A 89 0.93 -5.30 -21.33
CA VAL A 89 1.05 -4.69 -19.99
C VAL A 89 0.46 -3.28 -19.96
N THR A 90 0.78 -2.44 -20.94
CA THR A 90 0.26 -1.06 -21.00
C THR A 90 -1.25 -1.02 -21.27
N THR A 91 -1.79 -1.96 -22.05
CA THR A 91 -3.23 -2.12 -22.25
C THR A 91 -3.93 -2.44 -20.93
N PHE A 92 -3.38 -3.36 -20.12
CA PHE A 92 -3.92 -3.66 -18.79
C PHE A 92 -3.83 -2.48 -17.83
N LEU A 93 -2.73 -1.72 -17.83
CA LEU A 93 -2.61 -0.49 -17.03
C LEU A 93 -3.63 0.57 -17.46
N LEU A 94 -3.84 0.74 -18.77
CA LEU A 94 -4.83 1.68 -19.29
C LEU A 94 -6.24 1.24 -18.90
N GLN A 95 -6.56 -0.04 -19.05
CA GLN A 95 -7.83 -0.60 -18.60
C GLN A 95 -8.02 -0.39 -17.10
N HIS A 96 -6.98 -0.63 -16.30
CA HIS A 96 -7.00 -0.43 -14.86
C HIS A 96 -7.31 1.02 -14.48
N GLY A 97 -6.61 1.99 -15.08
CA GLY A 97 -6.85 3.41 -14.83
C GLY A 97 -8.25 3.87 -15.23
N LEU A 98 -8.83 3.29 -16.29
CA LEU A 98 -10.15 3.68 -16.79
C LEU A 98 -11.31 2.97 -16.08
N GLN A 99 -11.16 1.69 -15.75
CA GLN A 99 -12.25 0.85 -15.23
C GLN A 99 -12.14 0.58 -13.73
N GLY A 100 -11.00 0.90 -13.10
CA GLY A 100 -10.74 0.63 -11.69
C GLY A 100 -10.66 -0.86 -11.34
N TRP A 101 -10.78 -1.75 -12.32
CA TRP A 101 -10.64 -3.20 -12.15
C TRP A 101 -9.23 -3.64 -12.56
N CYS A 102 -8.66 -4.56 -11.80
CA CYS A 102 -7.29 -5.03 -12.01
C CYS A 102 -7.27 -6.56 -11.92
N PRO A 103 -7.10 -7.28 -13.04
CA PRO A 103 -6.99 -8.73 -13.02
C PRO A 103 -5.94 -9.30 -12.05
N PRO A 104 -4.75 -8.67 -11.86
CA PRO A 104 -3.76 -9.19 -10.91
C PRO A 104 -4.07 -8.85 -9.45
N LEU A 105 -5.00 -7.94 -9.15
CA LEU A 105 -5.26 -7.49 -7.78
C LEU A 105 -5.73 -8.61 -6.84
N PRO A 106 -6.68 -9.51 -7.22
CA PRO A 106 -7.02 -10.66 -6.40
C PRO A 106 -5.83 -11.59 -6.11
N LEU A 107 -4.87 -11.70 -7.04
CA LEU A 107 -3.67 -12.51 -6.85
C LEU A 107 -2.71 -11.84 -5.88
N LEU A 108 -2.43 -10.55 -6.06
CA LEU A 108 -1.57 -9.76 -5.17
C LEU A 108 -2.15 -9.71 -3.74
N ARG A 109 -3.48 -9.64 -3.60
CA ARG A 109 -4.17 -9.71 -2.31
C ARG A 109 -4.01 -11.07 -1.64
N LYS A 110 -4.07 -12.17 -2.40
CA LYS A 110 -3.74 -13.52 -1.89
C LYS A 110 -2.28 -13.68 -1.48
N LEU A 111 -1.38 -12.85 -2.01
CA LEU A 111 0.02 -12.79 -1.57
C LEU A 111 0.22 -11.93 -0.31
N GLY A 112 -0.86 -11.39 0.28
CA GLY A 112 -0.81 -10.60 1.50
C GLY A 112 -0.39 -9.14 1.29
N LEU A 113 -0.39 -8.63 0.05
CA LEU A 113 -0.06 -7.23 -0.20
C LEU A 113 -1.16 -6.29 0.31
N ARG A 114 -0.75 -5.40 1.20
CA ARG A 114 -1.60 -4.42 1.87
C ARG A 114 -1.62 -3.11 1.10
N THR A 115 -2.73 -2.39 1.17
CA THR A 115 -2.82 -1.05 0.62
C THR A 115 -2.04 -0.05 1.50
N ARG A 116 -1.77 1.13 0.95
CA ARG A 116 -1.11 2.21 1.69
C ARG A 116 -1.88 2.60 2.95
N LYS A 117 -3.21 2.67 2.89
CA LYS A 117 -4.05 2.90 4.08
C LYS A 117 -4.00 1.76 5.08
N GLU A 118 -4.08 0.50 4.66
CA GLU A 118 -4.00 -0.63 5.60
C GLU A 118 -2.68 -0.64 6.37
N ILE A 119 -1.55 -0.37 5.70
CA ILE A 119 -0.24 -0.17 6.34
C ILE A 119 -0.25 1.07 7.24
N GLY A 120 -0.88 2.15 6.76
CA GLY A 120 -1.03 3.41 7.49
C GLY A 120 -1.84 3.27 8.78
N GLU A 121 -2.92 2.48 8.78
CA GLU A 121 -3.77 2.20 9.94
C GLU A 121 -2.97 1.54 11.06
N GLU A 122 -2.16 0.52 10.73
CA GLU A 122 -1.25 -0.10 11.70
C GLU A 122 -0.24 0.93 12.23
N ARG A 123 0.38 1.70 11.33
CA ARG A 123 1.38 2.70 11.68
C ARG A 123 0.82 3.75 12.63
N TYR A 124 -0.37 4.28 12.35
CA TYR A 124 -0.99 5.30 13.18
C TYR A 124 -1.52 4.73 14.51
N ALA A 125 -2.03 3.50 14.52
CA ALA A 125 -2.41 2.82 15.76
C ALA A 125 -1.19 2.65 16.69
N LEU A 126 -0.05 2.22 16.16
CA LEU A 126 1.19 2.07 16.92
C LEU A 126 1.73 3.43 17.43
N LYS A 127 1.71 4.48 16.60
CA LYS A 127 2.05 5.85 17.04
C LYS A 127 1.14 6.35 18.16
N ALA A 128 -0.15 6.02 18.09
CA ALA A 128 -1.10 6.35 19.15
C ALA A 128 -0.78 5.63 20.46
N LEU A 129 -0.47 4.33 20.41
CA LEU A 129 -0.08 3.54 21.58
C LEU A 129 1.25 4.02 22.19
N ARG A 130 2.19 4.48 21.36
CA ARG A 130 3.44 5.10 21.82
C ARG A 130 3.24 6.45 22.51
N GLY A 131 2.12 7.12 22.25
CA GLY A 131 1.77 8.42 22.85
C GLY A 131 2.10 9.64 21.99
N ASP A 132 2.42 9.45 20.69
CA ASP A 132 2.75 10.55 19.76
C ASP A 132 1.59 11.58 19.67
N PHE A 133 0.36 11.16 19.92
CA PHE A 133 -0.86 11.99 19.84
C PHE A 133 -1.36 12.55 21.18
N ASN A 134 -0.62 12.39 22.28
CA ASN A 134 -1.08 12.84 23.61
C ASN A 134 -1.35 14.36 23.69
N ASN A 135 -0.66 15.15 22.86
CA ASN A 135 -0.78 16.60 22.82
C ASN A 135 -1.78 17.14 21.78
N VAL A 136 -2.51 16.29 21.06
CA VAL A 136 -3.41 16.75 19.98
C VAL A 136 -4.51 17.70 20.51
N ARG A 137 -4.99 17.49 21.74
CA ARG A 137 -6.08 18.28 22.34
C ARG A 137 -5.66 19.72 22.71
N SER A 138 -4.37 20.00 22.89
CA SER A 138 -3.87 21.31 23.30
C SER A 138 -3.46 22.19 22.11
N VAL A 139 -3.50 21.67 20.90
CA VAL A 139 -3.17 22.40 19.68
C VAL A 139 -4.36 23.21 19.17
N THR A 140 -4.16 24.51 18.99
CA THR A 140 -5.19 25.43 18.44
C THR A 140 -4.87 25.97 17.05
N THR A 141 -3.68 25.63 16.50
CA THR A 141 -3.24 26.12 15.19
C THR A 141 -3.12 24.97 14.17
N PRO A 142 -3.44 25.21 12.88
CA PRO A 142 -3.26 24.22 11.82
C PRO A 142 -1.83 23.69 11.71
N GLU A 143 -0.82 24.53 11.93
CA GLU A 143 0.59 24.17 11.86
C GLU A 143 0.99 23.23 13.00
N GLY A 144 0.48 23.49 14.21
CA GLY A 144 0.71 22.59 15.35
C GLY A 144 0.11 21.21 15.11
N ALA A 145 -1.06 21.14 14.45
CA ALA A 145 -1.73 19.88 14.19
C ALA A 145 -0.97 19.06 13.13
N LEU A 146 -0.48 19.73 12.09
CA LEU A 146 0.35 19.10 11.07
C LEU A 146 1.69 18.58 11.62
N ASN A 147 2.31 19.30 12.56
CA ASN A 147 3.57 18.85 13.15
C ASN A 147 3.41 17.53 13.93
N ILE A 148 2.31 17.36 14.66
CA ILE A 148 2.02 16.11 15.40
C ILE A 148 1.76 14.93 14.44
N VAL A 149 1.06 15.16 13.34
CA VAL A 149 0.78 14.09 12.37
C VAL A 149 2.05 13.67 11.60
N ARG A 150 3.00 14.60 11.43
CA ARG A 150 4.24 14.40 10.67
C ARG A 150 5.40 13.84 11.50
N SER A 151 5.41 14.01 12.83
CA SER A 151 6.33 13.32 13.74
C SER A 151 6.04 11.83 13.76
#